data_AF-A0A1G3JCX7-F1
#
_entry.id   AF-A0A1G3JCX7-F1
#
_cell.length_a   1.000
_cell.length_b   1.000
_cell.length_c   1.000
_cell.angle_alpha   90.00
_cell.angle_beta   90.00
_cell.angle_gamma   90.00
#
_symmetry.space_group_name_H-M   'P 1'
#
loop_
_entity.id
_entity.type
_entity.pdbx_description
1 polymer ?
#
loop_
_entity_poly.entity_id
_entity_poly.type
_entity_poly.pdbx_seq_one_letter_code
_entity_poly.pdbx_strand_id
1 'polypeptide(L)'
;MKLPRILAVTVAGSALLAMAAPLSAHGIWFAQRATQIALIYGVGADDLDAVKRLPLVKTVTGYDADWAPVTTSLRTAGPIPVVDSEGPIAAVAAIMDYGLWSKTPDGKWHNKGRDEVPTASLAEHNWKYAVHLTKVPTSPVPLFEGHTLQIVPVDPAIPQKMGEPMKVRAYYEGKPIAGATIMSDYVNDPDEVAVKTGADGTATITLRNQGLNVLMGIYVGPANDKAKVDHVEHRASLSFVLPHLPE
;
A
#
# COMPACT_ATOMS: atom_id res chain seq x y z
N MET A 1 -39.38 -35.04 48.85
CA MET A 1 -38.63 -35.05 47.57
C MET A 1 -39.22 -34.02 46.62
N LYS A 2 -38.57 -32.87 46.45
CA LYS A 2 -38.79 -31.95 45.33
C LYS A 2 -37.41 -31.41 44.93
N LEU A 3 -36.94 -31.83 43.75
CA LEU A 3 -35.65 -31.45 43.17
C LEU A 3 -35.73 -30.00 42.64
N PRO A 4 -34.75 -29.12 42.89
CA PRO A 4 -34.71 -27.82 42.22
C PRO A 4 -34.16 -28.00 40.80
N ARG A 5 -34.86 -27.45 39.81
CA ARG A 5 -34.39 -27.36 38.42
C ARG A 5 -33.30 -26.30 38.35
N ILE A 6 -32.07 -26.73 38.13
CA ILE A 6 -30.95 -25.86 37.77
C ILE A 6 -31.19 -25.39 36.33
N LEU A 7 -31.44 -24.09 36.15
CA LEU A 7 -31.39 -23.46 34.83
C LEU A 7 -29.92 -23.45 34.37
N ALA A 8 -29.61 -24.23 33.35
CA ALA A 8 -28.36 -24.11 32.62
C ALA A 8 -28.40 -22.83 31.78
N VAL A 9 -27.64 -21.82 32.18
CA VAL A 9 -27.37 -20.64 31.34
C VAL A 9 -26.34 -21.05 30.30
N THR A 10 -26.78 -21.27 29.06
CA THR A 10 -25.89 -21.50 27.93
C THR A 10 -25.30 -20.14 27.52
N VAL A 11 -24.06 -19.87 27.93
CA VAL A 11 -23.29 -18.74 27.39
C VAL A 11 -22.92 -19.09 25.95
N ALA A 12 -23.67 -18.58 24.99
CA ALA A 12 -23.29 -18.63 23.58
C ALA A 12 -22.11 -17.68 23.38
N GLY A 13 -20.89 -18.22 23.38
CA GLY A 13 -19.69 -17.48 23.02
C GLY A 13 -19.75 -17.08 21.55
N SER A 14 -19.93 -15.79 21.28
CA SER A 14 -19.74 -15.23 19.95
C SER A 14 -18.26 -15.30 19.60
N ALA A 15 -17.86 -16.35 18.88
CA ALA A 15 -16.55 -16.39 18.24
C ALA A 15 -16.53 -15.31 17.14
N LEU A 16 -15.90 -14.17 17.44
CA LEU A 16 -15.45 -13.22 16.44
C LEU A 16 -14.44 -13.95 15.55
N LEU A 17 -14.92 -14.51 14.43
CA LEU A 17 -14.06 -14.92 13.33
C LEU A 17 -13.38 -13.67 12.81
N ALA A 18 -12.11 -13.47 13.18
CA ALA A 18 -11.26 -12.49 12.52
C ALA A 18 -11.21 -12.87 11.04
N MET A 19 -11.95 -12.13 10.21
CA MET A 19 -11.89 -12.25 8.76
C MET A 19 -10.51 -11.77 8.35
N ALA A 20 -9.59 -12.70 8.06
CA ALA A 20 -8.29 -12.36 7.50
C ALA A 20 -8.52 -11.57 6.20
N ALA A 21 -7.93 -10.39 6.10
CA ALA A 21 -7.99 -9.59 4.88
C ALA A 21 -7.49 -10.43 3.68
N PRO A 22 -8.10 -10.31 2.49
CA PRO A 22 -7.66 -11.09 1.34
C PRO A 22 -6.18 -10.81 1.05
N LEU A 23 -5.41 -11.85 0.70
CA LEU A 23 -3.96 -11.75 0.46
C LEU A 23 -3.63 -10.67 -0.59
N SER A 24 -4.52 -10.50 -1.57
CA SER A 24 -4.47 -9.46 -2.62
C SER A 24 -4.49 -8.03 -2.07
N ALA A 25 -5.24 -7.79 -0.97
CA ALA A 25 -5.37 -6.46 -0.38
C ALA A 25 -4.04 -5.88 0.11
N HIS A 26 -3.06 -6.72 0.46
CA HIS A 26 -1.79 -6.27 1.04
C HIS A 26 -1.09 -5.27 0.12
N GLY A 27 -0.56 -4.19 0.67
CA GLY A 27 0.25 -3.21 -0.03
C GLY A 27 1.74 -3.42 0.26
N ILE A 28 2.55 -2.55 -0.31
CA ILE A 28 3.88 -2.24 0.22
C ILE A 28 3.94 -0.76 0.57
N TRP A 29 4.69 -0.42 1.60
CA TRP A 29 5.02 0.96 1.95
C TRP A 29 6.35 1.00 2.67
N PHE A 30 6.99 2.18 2.72
CA PHE A 30 8.11 2.36 3.63
C PHE A 30 7.67 3.07 4.91
N ALA A 31 8.28 2.67 6.02
CA ALA A 31 8.21 3.39 7.28
C ALA A 31 9.51 3.26 8.05
N GLN A 32 9.76 4.17 8.99
CA GLN A 32 10.89 4.04 9.89
C GLN A 32 10.66 2.87 10.87
N ARG A 33 11.74 2.11 11.11
CA ARG A 33 11.86 1.06 12.12
C ARG A 33 13.18 1.32 12.86
N ALA A 34 13.06 1.77 14.10
CA ALA A 34 14.17 2.36 14.84
C ALA A 34 14.85 3.48 14.03
N THR A 35 16.09 3.29 13.59
CA THR A 35 16.87 4.29 12.84
C THR A 35 16.91 4.01 11.33
N GLN A 36 16.21 2.98 10.85
CA GLN A 36 16.29 2.52 9.46
C GLN A 36 14.95 2.72 8.75
N ILE A 37 15.00 2.92 7.43
CA ILE A 37 13.80 2.88 6.59
C ILE A 37 13.58 1.42 6.19
N ALA A 38 12.41 0.88 6.53
CA ALA A 38 12.02 -0.49 6.20
C ALA A 38 11.01 -0.50 5.04
N LEU A 39 11.09 -1.49 4.16
CA LEU A 39 10.02 -1.80 3.21
C LEU A 39 9.10 -2.86 3.85
N ILE A 40 7.86 -2.46 4.10
CA ILE A 40 6.83 -3.28 4.74
C ILE A 40 5.93 -3.89 3.67
N TYR A 41 5.47 -5.12 3.94
CA TYR A 41 4.43 -5.80 3.16
C TYR A 41 3.28 -6.18 4.09
N GLY A 42 2.08 -5.65 3.84
CA GLY A 42 1.06 -5.63 4.88
C GLY A 42 -0.29 -5.00 4.51
N VAL A 43 -1.20 -4.96 5.47
CA VAL A 43 -2.46 -4.19 5.42
C VAL A 43 -2.87 -3.85 6.85
N GLY A 44 -3.24 -2.60 7.11
CA GLY A 44 -3.49 -2.16 8.48
C GLY A 44 -2.25 -2.35 9.37
N ALA A 45 -2.46 -2.98 10.53
CA ALA A 45 -1.39 -3.31 11.47
C ALA A 45 -0.57 -4.55 11.07
N ASP A 46 -0.97 -5.30 10.02
CA ASP A 46 -0.21 -6.45 9.56
C ASP A 46 1.12 -6.00 8.96
N ASP A 47 2.22 -6.45 9.57
CA ASP A 47 3.59 -6.31 9.09
C ASP A 47 4.14 -7.72 8.88
N LEU A 48 3.81 -8.30 7.72
CA LEU A 48 4.13 -9.69 7.42
C LEU A 48 5.60 -9.82 7.00
N ASP A 49 6.08 -11.07 6.99
CA ASP A 49 7.42 -11.43 6.51
C ASP A 49 7.62 -11.01 5.04
N ALA A 50 8.15 -9.81 4.88
CA ALA A 50 8.43 -9.14 3.62
C ALA A 50 9.69 -9.70 2.95
N VAL A 51 10.59 -10.31 3.73
CA VAL A 51 11.80 -10.97 3.20
C VAL A 51 11.43 -12.12 2.27
N LYS A 52 10.37 -12.89 2.58
CA LYS A 52 9.82 -13.90 1.66
C LYS A 52 9.32 -13.35 0.32
N ARG A 53 9.09 -12.03 0.22
CA ARG A 53 8.59 -11.34 -0.97
C ARG A 53 9.68 -10.54 -1.68
N LEU A 54 10.91 -10.50 -1.15
CA LEU A 54 12.03 -9.80 -1.80
C LEU A 54 12.26 -10.20 -3.27
N PRO A 55 12.16 -11.49 -3.68
CA PRO A 55 12.29 -11.85 -5.10
C PRO A 55 11.23 -11.24 -6.02
N LEU A 56 10.13 -10.72 -5.47
CA LEU A 56 9.05 -10.04 -6.21
C LEU A 56 9.32 -8.54 -6.39
N VAL A 57 10.22 -7.96 -5.59
CA VAL A 57 10.65 -6.56 -5.73
C VAL A 57 11.52 -6.45 -6.98
N LYS A 58 11.05 -5.65 -7.95
CA LYS A 58 11.72 -5.43 -9.22
C LYS A 58 12.77 -4.35 -9.13
N THR A 59 12.45 -3.29 -8.40
CA THR A 59 13.35 -2.14 -8.21
C THR A 59 13.19 -1.57 -6.81
N VAL A 60 14.29 -1.02 -6.31
CA VAL A 60 14.33 -0.05 -5.22
C VAL A 60 15.28 1.05 -5.66
N THR A 61 14.88 2.32 -5.50
CA THR A 61 15.69 3.45 -5.95
C THR A 61 15.53 4.59 -4.96
N GLY A 62 16.65 5.05 -4.41
CA GLY A 62 16.72 6.27 -3.64
C GLY A 62 16.85 7.46 -4.57
N TYR A 63 16.37 8.62 -4.14
CA TYR A 63 16.48 9.88 -4.85
C TYR A 63 17.01 10.94 -3.91
N ASP A 64 17.94 11.78 -4.38
CA ASP A 64 18.45 12.91 -3.60
C ASP A 64 17.47 14.10 -3.62
N ALA A 65 17.90 15.26 -3.11
CA ALA A 65 17.06 16.46 -3.02
C ALA A 65 16.68 17.06 -4.38
N ASP A 66 17.44 16.76 -5.43
CA ASP A 66 17.23 17.21 -6.80
C ASP A 66 16.52 16.15 -7.65
N TRP A 67 16.06 15.07 -7.00
CA TRP A 67 15.45 13.89 -7.62
C TRP A 67 16.40 13.10 -8.54
N ALA A 68 17.72 13.27 -8.37
CA ALA A 68 18.68 12.41 -9.05
C ALA A 68 18.73 11.04 -8.35
N PRO A 69 18.83 9.94 -9.11
CA PRO A 69 18.87 8.61 -8.53
C PRO A 69 20.15 8.39 -7.71
N VAL A 70 20.00 7.73 -6.56
CA VAL A 70 21.07 7.31 -5.66
C VAL A 70 21.11 5.79 -5.61
N THR A 71 22.29 5.18 -5.73
CA THR A 71 22.47 3.74 -5.57
C THR A 71 21.89 3.28 -4.23
N THR A 72 20.88 2.42 -4.32
CA THR A 72 20.08 1.99 -3.18
C THR A 72 19.79 0.50 -3.31
N SER A 73 19.74 -0.21 -2.18
CA SER A 73 19.44 -1.63 -2.12
C SER A 73 18.54 -1.96 -0.92
N LEU A 74 17.96 -3.15 -0.93
CA LEU A 74 17.27 -3.71 0.22
C LEU A 74 18.15 -4.78 0.86
N ARG A 75 18.47 -4.62 2.14
CA ARG A 75 19.17 -5.62 2.94
C ARG A 75 18.20 -6.29 3.90
N THR A 76 18.29 -7.61 4.02
CA THR A 76 17.51 -8.38 5.01
C THR A 76 17.93 -8.03 6.44
N ALA A 77 16.96 -7.70 7.29
CA ALA A 77 17.13 -7.50 8.73
C ALA A 77 16.01 -8.23 9.49
N GLY A 78 16.24 -9.49 9.85
CA GLY A 78 15.18 -10.35 10.41
C GLY A 78 14.09 -10.62 9.36
N PRO A 79 12.78 -10.47 9.68
CA PRO A 79 11.69 -10.66 8.72
C PRO A 79 11.42 -9.44 7.82
N ILE A 80 12.16 -8.34 7.99
CA ILE A 80 11.91 -7.07 7.31
C ILE A 80 13.15 -6.65 6.50
N PRO A 81 13.00 -6.29 5.21
CA PRO A 81 14.06 -5.64 4.46
C PRO A 81 14.16 -4.15 4.79
N VAL A 82 15.38 -3.67 4.95
CA VAL A 82 15.72 -2.27 5.23
C VAL A 82 16.50 -1.67 4.07
N VAL A 83 16.33 -0.36 3.87
CA VAL A 83 16.98 0.40 2.81
C VAL A 83 18.42 0.71 3.20
N ASP A 84 19.36 0.33 2.35
CA ASP A 84 20.74 0.80 2.37
C ASP A 84 20.96 1.72 1.15
N SER A 85 21.66 2.84 1.32
CA SER A 85 21.99 3.79 0.25
C SER A 85 23.45 4.24 0.31
N GLU A 86 24.06 4.50 -0.86
CA GLU A 86 25.45 4.99 -0.96
C GLU A 86 25.58 6.51 -0.72
N GLY A 87 24.46 7.19 -0.45
CA GLY A 87 24.42 8.61 -0.14
C GLY A 87 23.10 9.03 0.51
N PRO A 88 22.98 10.31 0.91
CA PRO A 88 21.75 10.85 1.46
C PRO A 88 20.60 10.78 0.45
N ILE A 89 19.41 10.38 0.91
CA ILE A 89 18.20 10.30 0.08
C ILE A 89 17.11 11.22 0.64
N ALA A 90 16.41 11.94 -0.24
CA ALA A 90 15.18 12.70 0.02
C ALA A 90 13.92 11.85 -0.14
N ALA A 91 14.02 10.80 -0.96
CA ALA A 91 12.94 9.84 -1.14
C ALA A 91 13.50 8.45 -1.47
N VAL A 92 12.67 7.44 -1.29
CA VAL A 92 12.91 6.09 -1.80
C VAL A 92 11.64 5.56 -2.45
N ALA A 93 11.81 4.89 -3.58
CA ALA A 93 10.73 4.26 -4.32
C ALA A 93 11.00 2.77 -4.52
N ALA A 94 9.95 1.96 -4.60
CA ALA A 94 10.04 0.54 -4.94
C ALA A 94 8.87 0.09 -5.80
N ILE A 95 9.15 -0.90 -6.65
CA ILE A 95 8.18 -1.59 -7.50
C ILE A 95 8.20 -3.07 -7.14
N MET A 96 7.02 -3.65 -6.92
CA MET A 96 6.82 -5.08 -6.72
C MET A 96 5.80 -5.60 -7.72
N ASP A 97 6.20 -6.63 -8.45
CA ASP A 97 5.27 -7.46 -9.22
C ASP A 97 4.82 -8.61 -8.32
N TYR A 98 3.63 -8.50 -7.75
CA TYR A 98 3.09 -9.52 -6.86
C TYR A 98 2.56 -10.75 -7.62
N GLY A 99 2.52 -10.68 -8.95
CA GLY A 99 2.19 -11.78 -9.84
C GLY A 99 0.68 -11.99 -10.06
N LEU A 100 0.37 -13.13 -10.66
CA LEU A 100 -0.98 -13.54 -11.03
C LEU A 100 -1.66 -14.23 -9.86
N TRP A 101 -2.90 -13.85 -9.59
CA TRP A 101 -3.71 -14.43 -8.53
C TRP A 101 -5.09 -14.77 -9.05
N SER A 102 -5.52 -16.00 -8.81
CA SER A 102 -6.85 -16.49 -9.18
C SER A 102 -7.61 -16.93 -7.94
N LYS A 103 -8.83 -16.42 -7.78
CA LYS A 103 -9.76 -16.80 -6.73
C LYS A 103 -10.77 -17.82 -7.26
N THR A 104 -10.87 -18.96 -6.62
CA THR A 104 -11.90 -19.97 -6.95
C THR A 104 -13.24 -19.66 -6.27
N PRO A 105 -14.36 -20.25 -6.71
CA PRO A 105 -15.68 -20.00 -6.13
C PRO A 105 -15.80 -20.34 -4.63
N ASP A 106 -14.94 -21.24 -4.12
CA ASP A 106 -14.83 -21.56 -2.69
C ASP A 106 -14.02 -20.52 -1.90
N GLY A 107 -13.56 -19.44 -2.55
CA GLY A 107 -12.87 -18.31 -1.96
C GLY A 107 -11.36 -18.46 -1.84
N LYS A 108 -10.77 -19.59 -2.23
CA LYS A 108 -9.33 -19.82 -2.14
C LYS A 108 -8.57 -19.06 -3.22
N TRP A 109 -7.38 -18.58 -2.85
CA TRP A 109 -6.48 -17.86 -3.73
C TRP A 109 -5.33 -18.76 -4.19
N HIS A 110 -5.03 -18.72 -5.48
CA HIS A 110 -3.94 -19.45 -6.13
C HIS A 110 -3.03 -18.45 -6.84
N ASN A 111 -1.71 -18.57 -6.62
CA ASN A 111 -0.70 -17.74 -7.31
C ASN A 111 -0.47 -18.23 -8.75
N LYS A 112 -1.51 -18.09 -9.58
CA LYS A 112 -1.64 -18.57 -10.95
C LYS A 112 -2.65 -17.73 -11.73
N GLY A 113 -2.55 -17.74 -13.06
CA GLY A 113 -3.53 -17.12 -13.96
C GLY A 113 -4.76 -17.98 -14.22
N ARG A 114 -5.76 -17.38 -14.89
CA ARG A 114 -7.01 -18.00 -15.35
C ARG A 114 -6.78 -19.17 -16.32
N ASP A 115 -5.72 -19.11 -17.11
CA ASP A 115 -5.29 -20.17 -18.02
C ASP A 115 -4.93 -21.47 -17.28
N GLU A 116 -4.35 -21.35 -16.09
CA GLU A 116 -4.03 -22.49 -15.22
C GLU A 116 -5.12 -22.81 -14.19
N VAL A 117 -6.00 -21.85 -13.89
CA VAL A 117 -7.13 -22.00 -12.96
C VAL A 117 -8.44 -21.64 -13.69
N PRO A 118 -8.90 -22.48 -14.63
CA PRO A 118 -10.05 -22.15 -15.49
C PRO A 118 -11.37 -22.03 -14.71
N THR A 119 -11.44 -22.58 -13.51
CA THR A 119 -12.61 -22.48 -12.63
C THR A 119 -12.65 -21.19 -11.80
N ALA A 120 -11.64 -20.31 -11.90
CA ALA A 120 -11.55 -19.09 -11.12
C ALA A 120 -12.76 -18.18 -11.35
N SER A 121 -13.36 -17.68 -10.27
CA SER A 121 -14.40 -16.65 -10.31
C SER A 121 -13.82 -15.24 -10.53
N LEU A 122 -12.53 -15.05 -10.20
CA LEU A 122 -11.76 -13.84 -10.45
C LEU A 122 -10.29 -14.20 -10.72
N ALA A 123 -9.66 -13.55 -11.68
CA ALA A 123 -8.22 -13.62 -11.92
C ALA A 123 -7.65 -12.22 -12.13
N GLU A 124 -6.51 -11.93 -11.52
CA GLU A 124 -5.93 -10.59 -11.46
C GLU A 124 -4.39 -10.65 -11.52
N HIS A 125 -3.78 -9.61 -12.07
CA HIS A 125 -2.34 -9.35 -11.95
C HIS A 125 -2.15 -8.18 -11.00
N ASN A 126 -1.40 -8.39 -9.93
CA ASN A 126 -1.22 -7.40 -8.87
C ASN A 126 0.14 -6.71 -8.95
N TRP A 127 0.13 -5.39 -9.08
CA TRP A 127 1.32 -4.54 -8.99
C TRP A 127 1.26 -3.66 -7.75
N LYS A 128 2.41 -3.52 -7.08
CA LYS A 128 2.52 -2.70 -5.87
C LYS A 128 3.68 -1.72 -6.01
N TYR A 129 3.45 -0.48 -5.64
CA TYR A 129 4.39 0.63 -5.73
C TYR A 129 4.47 1.31 -4.38
N ALA A 130 5.67 1.70 -3.97
CA ALA A 130 5.84 2.51 -2.77
C ALA A 130 6.72 3.71 -3.08
N VAL A 131 6.32 4.88 -2.57
CA VAL A 131 7.16 6.07 -2.50
C VAL A 131 7.14 6.54 -1.05
N HIS A 132 8.32 6.82 -0.51
CA HIS A 132 8.47 7.44 0.79
C HIS A 132 9.29 8.70 0.70
N LEU A 133 8.78 9.78 1.30
CA LEU A 133 9.47 11.06 1.41
C LEU A 133 10.14 11.11 2.78
N THR A 134 11.48 11.15 2.80
CA THR A 134 12.26 11.22 4.06
C THR A 134 12.26 12.63 4.66
N LYS A 135 11.87 13.62 3.86
CA LYS A 135 11.70 15.03 4.21
C LYS A 135 10.57 15.64 3.37
N VAL A 136 10.03 16.76 3.84
CA VAL A 136 9.06 17.54 3.06
C VAL A 136 9.75 17.99 1.75
N PRO A 137 9.15 17.70 0.58
CA PRO A 137 9.75 18.06 -0.69
C PRO A 137 9.72 19.58 -0.89
N THR A 138 10.78 20.13 -1.48
CA THR A 138 10.90 21.56 -1.81
C THR A 138 10.55 21.87 -3.27
N SER A 139 10.37 20.83 -4.07
CA SER A 139 9.98 20.88 -5.48
C SER A 139 8.94 19.77 -5.75
N PRO A 140 8.13 19.88 -6.83
CA PRO A 140 7.15 18.85 -7.15
C PRO A 140 7.77 17.46 -7.24
N VAL A 141 7.13 16.46 -6.63
CA VAL A 141 7.56 15.06 -6.71
C VAL A 141 7.39 14.59 -8.17
N PRO A 142 8.47 14.15 -8.86
CA PRO A 142 8.38 13.69 -10.24
C PRO A 142 7.70 12.32 -10.31
N LEU A 143 7.29 11.94 -11.52
CA LEU A 143 6.86 10.56 -11.78
C LEU A 143 8.10 9.70 -12.00
N PHE A 144 8.17 8.57 -11.29
CA PHE A 144 9.31 7.67 -11.35
C PHE A 144 9.14 6.65 -12.48
N GLU A 145 10.24 6.30 -13.13
CA GLU A 145 10.25 5.30 -14.17
C GLU A 145 9.73 3.95 -13.63
N GLY A 146 8.89 3.28 -14.43
CA GLY A 146 8.29 2.00 -14.07
C GLY A 146 7.11 2.07 -13.09
N HIS A 147 6.87 3.20 -12.42
CA HIS A 147 5.67 3.40 -11.61
C HIS A 147 4.44 3.60 -12.51
N THR A 148 3.80 2.49 -12.90
CA THR A 148 2.57 2.54 -13.69
C THR A 148 1.46 3.28 -12.97
N LEU A 149 1.33 3.09 -11.65
CA LEU A 149 0.50 3.92 -10.77
C LEU A 149 1.40 4.66 -9.78
N GLN A 150 1.22 5.97 -9.66
CA GLN A 150 1.88 6.77 -8.64
C GLN A 150 0.94 7.82 -8.06
N ILE A 151 0.98 7.99 -6.74
CA ILE A 151 0.35 9.11 -6.05
C ILE A 151 1.42 10.13 -5.69
N VAL A 152 1.13 11.39 -5.95
CA VAL A 152 1.98 12.52 -5.54
C VAL A 152 1.16 13.58 -4.81
N PRO A 153 1.76 14.33 -3.88
CA PRO A 153 1.21 15.61 -3.45
C PRO A 153 1.03 16.52 -4.67
N VAL A 154 -0.07 17.27 -4.75
CA VAL A 154 -0.23 18.31 -5.79
C VAL A 154 0.67 19.51 -5.50
N ASP A 155 0.81 19.85 -4.21
CA ASP A 155 1.67 20.92 -3.72
C ASP A 155 2.89 20.29 -3.02
N PRO A 156 4.13 20.70 -3.33
CA PRO A 156 5.30 20.27 -2.56
C PRO A 156 5.23 20.67 -1.09
N ALA A 157 4.56 21.77 -0.76
CA ALA A 157 4.30 22.18 0.63
C ALA A 157 3.19 21.32 1.25
N ILE A 158 3.52 20.06 1.59
CA ILE A 158 2.62 19.15 2.31
C ILE A 158 2.17 19.84 3.62
N PRO A 159 0.86 19.83 3.95
CA PRO A 159 0.40 20.41 5.22
C PRO A 159 1.03 19.71 6.42
N GLN A 160 1.30 20.47 7.48
CA GLN A 160 2.17 20.02 8.59
C GLN A 160 1.40 19.61 9.84
N LYS A 161 0.06 19.72 9.82
CA LYS A 161 -0.78 19.36 10.96
C LYS A 161 -1.82 18.30 10.58
N MET A 162 -2.01 17.36 11.50
CA MET A 162 -3.16 16.47 11.46
C MET A 162 -4.47 17.25 11.34
N GLY A 163 -5.40 16.75 10.53
CA GLY A 163 -6.70 17.37 10.25
C GLY A 163 -6.70 18.37 9.10
N GLU A 164 -5.54 18.81 8.62
CA GLU A 164 -5.46 19.71 7.47
C GLU A 164 -5.80 18.97 6.15
N PRO A 165 -6.47 19.64 5.19
CA PRO A 165 -6.75 19.06 3.89
C PRO A 165 -5.46 18.98 3.06
N MET A 166 -5.21 17.84 2.43
CA MET A 166 -4.12 17.63 1.50
C MET A 166 -4.66 17.20 0.15
N LYS A 167 -4.26 17.92 -0.91
CA LYS A 167 -4.60 17.54 -2.28
C LYS A 167 -3.51 16.62 -2.84
N VAL A 168 -3.93 15.46 -3.33
CA VAL A 168 -3.07 14.49 -4.02
C VAL A 168 -3.54 14.28 -5.45
N ARG A 169 -2.64 13.78 -6.30
CA ARG A 169 -2.96 13.36 -7.66
C ARG A 169 -2.46 11.96 -7.90
N ALA A 170 -3.33 11.12 -8.48
CA ALA A 170 -2.95 9.82 -9.01
C ALA A 170 -2.63 9.94 -10.49
N TYR A 171 -1.53 9.29 -10.90
CA TYR A 171 -1.13 9.13 -12.28
C TYR A 171 -1.14 7.65 -12.63
N TYR A 172 -1.77 7.29 -13.75
CA TYR A 172 -1.69 5.99 -14.39
C TYR A 172 -0.99 6.14 -15.74
N GLU A 173 0.08 5.37 -15.97
CA GLU A 173 0.91 5.45 -17.18
C GLU A 173 1.40 6.88 -17.49
N GLY A 174 1.82 7.60 -16.45
CA GLY A 174 2.29 8.98 -16.58
C GLY A 174 1.20 10.03 -16.78
N LYS A 175 -0.09 9.66 -16.81
CA LYS A 175 -1.21 10.57 -17.05
C LYS A 175 -2.14 10.64 -15.84
N PRO A 176 -2.72 11.81 -15.51
CA PRO A 176 -3.70 11.90 -14.43
C PRO A 176 -4.88 10.95 -14.67
N ILE A 177 -5.31 10.21 -13.64
CA ILE A 177 -6.35 9.19 -13.76
C ILE A 177 -7.53 9.47 -12.84
N ALA A 178 -8.73 9.49 -13.42
CA ALA A 178 -9.99 9.59 -12.67
C ALA A 178 -10.42 8.23 -12.09
N GLY A 179 -11.13 8.25 -10.97
CA GLY A 179 -11.73 7.06 -10.37
C GLY A 179 -10.77 6.16 -9.59
N ALA A 180 -9.48 6.49 -9.48
CA ALA A 180 -8.57 5.83 -8.54
C ALA A 180 -9.04 6.11 -7.11
N THR A 181 -9.11 5.09 -6.28
CA THR A 181 -9.46 5.25 -4.87
C THR A 181 -8.25 5.71 -4.09
N ILE A 182 -8.41 6.68 -3.20
CA ILE A 182 -7.37 7.21 -2.32
C ILE A 182 -7.81 7.02 -0.88
N MET A 183 -7.00 6.27 -0.16
CA MET A 183 -7.07 6.02 1.27
C MET A 183 -6.11 6.98 1.98
N SER A 184 -6.60 7.63 3.03
CA SER A 184 -5.87 8.56 3.87
C SER A 184 -5.07 7.91 5.01
N ASP A 185 -5.44 6.68 5.44
CA ASP A 185 -4.73 5.95 6.49
C ASP A 185 -4.77 4.42 6.28
N TYR A 186 -3.87 3.93 5.45
CA TYR A 186 -3.79 2.51 5.13
C TYR A 186 -3.31 1.61 6.29
N VAL A 187 -2.71 2.20 7.33
CA VAL A 187 -2.10 1.46 8.45
C VAL A 187 -3.06 1.37 9.63
N ASN A 188 -3.79 2.43 9.97
CA ASN A 188 -4.70 2.40 11.11
C ASN A 188 -6.17 2.20 10.72
N ASP A 189 -6.52 2.47 9.46
CA ASP A 189 -7.90 2.33 8.96
C ASP A 189 -7.93 1.76 7.52
N PRO A 190 -7.46 0.50 7.33
CA PRO A 190 -7.40 -0.13 6.01
C PRO A 190 -8.78 -0.41 5.38
N ASP A 191 -9.87 -0.19 6.11
CA ASP A 191 -11.25 -0.37 5.66
C ASP A 191 -11.99 0.98 5.50
N GLU A 192 -11.27 2.10 5.55
CA GLU A 192 -11.88 3.42 5.43
C GLU A 192 -12.66 3.59 4.12
N VAL A 193 -13.67 4.46 4.15
CA VAL A 193 -14.37 4.85 2.92
C VAL A 193 -13.48 5.79 2.11
N ALA A 194 -12.72 5.20 1.20
CA ALA A 194 -11.80 5.91 0.32
C ALA A 194 -12.50 6.96 -0.56
N VAL A 195 -11.82 8.07 -0.80
CA VAL A 195 -12.25 9.07 -1.80
C VAL A 195 -11.82 8.63 -3.19
N LYS A 196 -12.45 9.16 -4.25
CA LYS A 196 -12.05 8.89 -5.63
C LYS A 196 -11.46 10.13 -6.29
N THR A 197 -10.47 9.93 -7.15
CA THR A 197 -9.92 11.01 -7.97
C THR A 197 -10.93 11.51 -9.01
N GLY A 198 -10.94 12.83 -9.23
CA GLY A 198 -11.72 13.49 -10.27
C GLY A 198 -11.07 13.41 -11.66
N ALA A 199 -11.66 14.13 -12.63
CA ALA A 199 -11.24 14.11 -14.03
C ALA A 199 -9.78 14.57 -14.26
N ASP A 200 -9.25 15.43 -13.40
CA ASP A 200 -7.84 15.90 -13.44
C ASP A 200 -6.89 15.01 -12.63
N GLY A 201 -7.35 13.83 -12.24
CA GLY A 201 -6.64 12.85 -11.42
C GLY A 201 -6.49 13.22 -9.95
N THR A 202 -7.11 14.31 -9.48
CA THR A 202 -6.92 14.79 -8.12
C THR A 202 -7.99 14.32 -7.14
N ALA A 203 -7.60 14.14 -5.88
CA ALA A 203 -8.49 13.95 -4.75
C ALA A 203 -8.02 14.82 -3.59
N THR A 204 -8.93 15.20 -2.70
CA THR A 204 -8.58 15.86 -1.43
C THR A 204 -8.85 14.89 -0.30
N ILE A 205 -7.84 14.66 0.53
CA ILE A 205 -7.94 13.87 1.76
C ILE A 205 -7.79 14.80 2.97
N THR A 206 -8.18 14.31 4.15
CA THR A 206 -7.79 14.90 5.43
C THR A 206 -6.57 14.16 5.95
N LEU A 207 -5.51 14.88 6.34
CA LEU A 207 -4.35 14.25 6.97
C LEU A 207 -4.75 13.62 8.31
N ARG A 208 -4.53 12.31 8.43
CA ARG A 208 -5.06 11.53 9.56
C ARG A 208 -4.13 11.51 10.77
N ASN A 209 -2.83 11.69 10.57
CA ASN A 209 -1.84 11.41 11.62
C ASN A 209 -0.84 12.55 11.81
N GLN A 210 -0.56 12.91 13.07
CA GLN A 210 0.64 13.67 13.46
C GLN A 210 1.76 12.66 13.70
N GLY A 211 2.52 12.34 12.65
CA GLY A 211 3.49 11.24 12.65
C GLY A 211 3.48 10.53 11.29
N LEU A 212 3.57 9.19 11.31
CA LEU A 212 3.55 8.38 10.10
C LEU A 212 2.20 8.52 9.38
N ASN A 213 2.27 8.94 8.11
CA ASN A 213 1.15 8.91 7.18
C ASN A 213 1.49 7.92 6.07
N VAL A 214 0.56 7.01 5.76
CA VAL A 214 0.66 6.06 4.66
C VAL A 214 -0.64 6.16 3.86
N LEU A 215 -0.59 6.91 2.77
CA LEU A 215 -1.69 7.00 1.83
C LEU A 215 -1.63 5.79 0.90
N MET A 216 -2.78 5.27 0.49
CA MET A 216 -2.85 4.18 -0.49
C MET A 216 -3.77 4.53 -1.65
N GLY A 217 -3.27 4.37 -2.86
CA GLY A 217 -4.00 4.56 -4.10
C GLY A 217 -4.23 3.23 -4.76
N ILE A 218 -5.46 2.96 -5.16
CA ILE A 218 -5.81 1.72 -5.85
C ILE A 218 -6.48 2.07 -7.16
N TYR A 219 -6.02 1.43 -8.23
CA TYR A 219 -6.63 1.54 -9.55
C TYR A 219 -6.72 0.15 -10.18
N VAL A 220 -7.92 -0.23 -10.59
CA VAL A 220 -8.19 -1.46 -11.32
C VAL A 220 -8.23 -1.12 -12.81
N GLY A 221 -7.14 -1.43 -13.49
CA GLY A 221 -6.95 -1.20 -14.92
C GLY A 221 -7.43 -2.38 -15.78
N PRO A 222 -7.45 -2.21 -17.11
CA PRO A 222 -7.79 -3.29 -18.02
C PRO A 222 -6.79 -4.45 -17.92
N ALA A 223 -7.22 -5.66 -18.28
CA ALA A 223 -6.33 -6.80 -18.43
C ALA A 223 -5.23 -6.53 -19.48
N ASN A 224 -3.99 -6.86 -19.15
CA ASN A 224 -2.85 -6.88 -20.07
C ASN A 224 -2.88 -8.14 -20.97
N ASP A 225 -3.36 -9.26 -20.44
CA ASP A 225 -3.60 -10.52 -21.15
C ASP A 225 -4.91 -11.15 -20.68
N LYS A 226 -5.95 -11.04 -21.51
CA LYS A 226 -7.30 -11.55 -21.20
C LYS A 226 -7.37 -13.08 -21.07
N ALA A 227 -6.37 -13.82 -21.56
CA ALA A 227 -6.30 -15.25 -21.35
C ALA A 227 -5.93 -15.61 -19.90
N LYS A 228 -5.23 -14.69 -19.20
CA LYS A 228 -4.67 -14.94 -17.87
C LYS A 228 -5.39 -14.19 -16.76
N VAL A 229 -5.91 -12.99 -17.03
CA VAL A 229 -6.51 -12.14 -16.00
C VAL A 229 -7.73 -11.39 -16.52
N ASP A 230 -8.64 -11.08 -15.60
CA ASP A 230 -9.80 -10.25 -15.87
C ASP A 230 -9.43 -8.76 -15.81
N HIS A 231 -8.46 -8.41 -14.96
CA HIS A 231 -7.95 -7.05 -14.79
C HIS A 231 -6.53 -7.03 -14.21
N VAL A 232 -5.93 -5.85 -14.19
CA VAL A 232 -4.68 -5.58 -13.47
C VAL A 232 -4.98 -4.63 -12.32
N GLU A 233 -4.66 -5.02 -11.09
CA GLU A 233 -4.79 -4.16 -9.93
C GLU A 233 -3.44 -3.50 -9.63
N HIS A 234 -3.46 -2.17 -9.52
CA HIS A 234 -2.30 -1.38 -9.13
C HIS A 234 -2.56 -0.76 -7.75
N ARG A 235 -1.63 -0.98 -6.81
CA ARG A 235 -1.63 -0.34 -5.48
C ARG A 235 -0.39 0.52 -5.33
N ALA A 236 -0.54 1.80 -5.06
CA ALA A 236 0.58 2.73 -4.87
C ALA A 236 0.49 3.38 -3.50
N SER A 237 1.53 3.25 -2.68
CA SER A 237 1.60 3.98 -1.41
C SER A 237 2.40 5.27 -1.56
N LEU A 238 1.96 6.33 -0.89
CA LEU A 238 2.78 7.50 -0.58
C LEU A 238 2.89 7.61 0.94
N SER A 239 4.10 7.50 1.48
CA SER A 239 4.34 7.65 2.91
C SER A 239 5.29 8.79 3.25
N PHE A 240 5.07 9.41 4.41
CA PHE A 240 5.89 10.49 4.97
C PHE A 240 5.60 10.60 6.48
N VAL A 241 6.43 11.35 7.20
CA VAL A 241 6.25 11.58 8.63
C VAL A 241 6.09 13.07 8.90
N LEU A 242 5.01 13.44 9.59
CA LEU A 242 4.86 14.79 10.13
C LEU A 242 5.55 14.87 11.51
N PRO A 243 6.24 15.99 11.82
CA PRO A 243 6.90 16.14 13.11
C PRO A 243 5.89 16.15 14.25
N HIS A 244 6.19 15.50 15.37
CA HIS A 244 5.42 15.65 16.61
C HIS A 244 5.97 16.80 17.47
N LEU A 245 5.25 17.15 18.53
CA LEU A 245 5.74 18.12 19.52
C LEU A 245 7.04 17.60 20.15
N PRO A 246 7.99 18.48 20.52
CA PRO A 246 9.20 18.08 21.24
C PRO A 246 8.88 17.27 22.49
N GLU A 247 9.70 16.27 22.77
CA GLU A 247 9.66 15.44 23.99
C GLU A 247 10.18 16.19 25.22
#